data_AF-A0A8C6VEQ0-F1
#
_entry.id   AF-A0A8C6VEQ0-F1
#
_cell.length_a   1.000
_cell.length_b   1.000
_cell.length_c   1.000
_cell.angle_alpha   90.00
_cell.angle_beta   90.00
_cell.angle_gamma   90.00
#
_symmetry.space_group_name_H-M   'P 1'
#
loop_
_entity.id
_entity.type
_entity.pdbx_description
1 polymer ?
#
loop_
_entity_poly.entity_id
_entity_poly.type
_entity_poly.pdbx_seq_one_letter_code
_entity_poly.pdbx_strand_id
1 'polypeptide(L)'
;MTLEELLPADNAAERMRSVGEALERLLVAAQRQGCLTVGVYEAAKLMNADPDSLVLCVLAADEADIALQIHFTLIQAFCCANDIHILRASGLERLAAVLGDSPPDGGGAEPRDLHCLLVTTPHTDSWVSQGLAEVATFCQESRCNDQWVPYVALQAR
;
A
#
# COMPACT_ATOMS: atom_id res chain seq x y z
N MET A 1 29.78 -10.38 31.57
CA MET A 1 28.32 -10.24 31.57
C MET A 1 27.89 -9.99 30.14
N THR A 2 26.91 -10.77 29.69
CA THR A 2 26.49 -10.98 28.30
C THR A 2 25.98 -9.72 27.62
N LEU A 3 26.36 -9.55 26.35
CA LEU A 3 26.11 -8.38 25.49
C LEU A 3 25.12 -8.80 24.38
N GLU A 4 23.88 -9.16 24.72
CA GLU A 4 22.92 -9.70 23.73
C GLU A 4 21.49 -9.11 23.80
N GLU A 5 21.20 -8.08 24.61
CA GLU A 5 19.80 -7.61 24.78
C GLU A 5 19.43 -6.24 24.17
N LEU A 6 20.28 -5.58 23.36
CA LEU A 6 20.01 -4.21 22.86
C LEU A 6 19.69 -4.08 21.35
N LEU A 7 19.70 -5.16 20.56
CA LEU A 7 19.60 -5.09 19.09
C LEU A 7 18.23 -5.37 18.41
N PRO A 8 17.15 -5.86 19.06
CA PRO A 8 15.91 -6.16 18.34
C PRO A 8 15.20 -4.92 17.75
N ALA A 9 15.25 -3.78 18.45
CA ALA A 9 14.45 -2.61 18.12
C ALA A 9 15.00 -1.83 16.91
N ASP A 10 16.32 -1.66 16.80
CA ASP A 10 16.95 -0.99 15.66
C ASP A 10 16.71 -1.78 14.36
N ASN A 11 16.89 -3.11 14.40
CA ASN A 11 16.64 -3.96 13.24
C ASN A 11 15.18 -3.89 12.76
N ALA A 12 14.21 -3.81 13.68
CA ALA A 12 12.80 -3.70 13.33
C ALA A 12 12.47 -2.35 12.68
N ALA A 13 13.03 -1.25 13.20
CA ALA A 13 12.84 0.09 12.63
C ALA A 13 13.48 0.20 11.24
N GLU A 14 14.70 -0.32 11.06
CA GLU A 14 15.37 -0.34 9.76
C GLU A 14 14.61 -1.19 8.73
N ARG A 15 14.09 -2.34 9.17
CA ARG A 15 13.24 -3.19 8.34
C ARG A 15 11.96 -2.45 7.90
N MET A 16 11.28 -1.78 8.83
CA MET A 16 10.05 -1.04 8.52
C MET A 16 10.31 0.10 7.52
N ARG A 17 11.43 0.81 7.67
CA ARG A 17 11.89 1.82 6.70
C ARG A 17 12.15 1.21 5.32
N SER A 18 12.82 0.06 5.26
CA SER A 18 13.06 -0.66 3.99
C SER A 18 11.75 -1.05 3.30
N VAL A 19 10.75 -1.52 4.06
CA VAL A 19 9.42 -1.86 3.52
C VAL A 19 8.71 -0.62 2.99
N GLY A 20 8.78 0.51 3.70
CA GLY A 20 8.25 1.79 3.20
C GLY A 20 8.90 2.22 1.89
N GLU A 21 10.22 2.14 1.78
CA GLU A 21 10.94 2.46 0.53
C GLU A 21 10.61 1.47 -0.61
N ALA A 22 10.39 0.20 -0.28
CA ALA A 22 9.94 -0.82 -1.23
C ALA A 22 8.54 -0.52 -1.77
N LEU A 23 7.63 -0.11 -0.88
CA LEU A 23 6.28 0.29 -1.23
C LEU A 23 6.28 1.49 -2.17
N GLU A 24 7.07 2.53 -1.87
CA GLU A 24 7.19 3.70 -2.75
C GLU A 24 7.74 3.32 -4.14
N ARG A 25 8.83 2.54 -4.19
CA ARG A 25 9.40 2.03 -5.45
C ARG A 25 8.38 1.24 -6.25
N LEU A 26 7.61 0.38 -5.58
CA LEU A 26 6.55 -0.41 -6.19
C LEU A 26 5.46 0.49 -6.79
N LEU A 27 4.94 1.45 -6.02
CA LEU A 27 3.86 2.33 -6.48
C LEU A 27 4.27 3.15 -7.70
N VAL A 28 5.49 3.69 -7.72
CA VAL A 28 6.04 4.40 -8.89
C VAL A 28 6.14 3.46 -10.10
N ALA A 29 6.64 2.24 -9.89
CA ALA A 29 6.76 1.26 -10.97
C ALA A 29 5.38 0.86 -11.53
N ALA A 30 4.41 0.59 -10.65
CA ALA A 30 3.04 0.24 -11.00
C ALA A 30 2.36 1.37 -11.79
N GLN A 31 2.52 2.62 -11.34
CA GLN A 31 2.00 3.80 -12.04
C GLN A 31 2.58 3.91 -13.46
N ARG A 32 3.90 3.78 -13.60
CA ARG A 32 4.58 3.87 -14.90
C ARG A 32 4.19 2.77 -15.88
N GLN A 33 3.78 1.62 -15.37
CA GLN A 33 3.35 0.47 -16.19
C GLN A 33 1.84 0.45 -16.45
N GLY A 34 1.07 1.38 -15.87
CA GLY A 34 -0.38 1.41 -16.00
C GLY A 34 -1.09 0.30 -15.20
N CYS A 35 -0.44 -0.23 -14.17
CA CYS A 35 -0.94 -1.31 -13.31
C CYS A 35 -1.33 -0.79 -11.91
N LEU A 36 -1.60 0.51 -11.78
CA LEU A 36 -1.99 1.16 -10.53
C LEU A 36 -3.36 1.82 -10.70
N THR A 37 -4.31 1.41 -9.88
CA THR A 37 -5.61 2.07 -9.70
C THR A 37 -5.59 2.88 -8.41
N VAL A 38 -6.11 4.10 -8.46
CA VAL A 38 -6.04 5.08 -7.37
C VAL A 38 -7.45 5.56 -7.04
N GLY A 39 -7.81 5.50 -5.76
CA GLY A 39 -9.11 5.89 -5.23
C GLY A 39 -9.97 4.72 -4.81
N VAL A 40 -10.81 4.94 -3.79
CA VAL A 40 -11.70 3.94 -3.20
C VAL A 40 -12.75 3.47 -4.19
N TYR A 41 -13.32 4.41 -4.96
CA TYR A 41 -14.38 4.10 -5.90
C TYR A 41 -13.86 3.29 -7.11
N GLU A 42 -12.73 3.69 -7.68
CA GLU A 42 -12.10 2.95 -8.78
C GLU A 42 -11.59 1.59 -8.33
N ALA A 43 -11.08 1.49 -7.09
CA ALA A 43 -10.72 0.22 -6.49
C ALA A 43 -11.92 -0.73 -6.40
N ALA A 44 -13.06 -0.27 -5.88
CA ALA A 44 -14.28 -1.07 -5.79
C ALA A 44 -14.80 -1.52 -7.16
N LYS A 45 -14.71 -0.68 -8.20
CA LYS A 45 -15.07 -1.08 -9.57
C LYS A 45 -14.17 -2.21 -10.07
N LEU A 46 -12.86 -2.07 -9.89
CA LEU A 46 -11.90 -3.05 -10.36
C LEU A 46 -12.07 -4.40 -9.64
N MET A 47 -12.27 -4.38 -8.32
CA MET A 47 -12.57 -5.59 -7.53
C MET A 47 -13.79 -6.35 -8.04
N ASN A 48 -14.81 -5.65 -8.54
CA ASN A 48 -16.00 -6.27 -9.12
C ASN A 48 -15.79 -6.75 -10.57
N ALA A 49 -14.90 -6.10 -11.32
CA ALA A 49 -14.69 -6.37 -12.73
C ALA A 49 -13.66 -7.48 -12.99
N ASP A 50 -12.55 -7.46 -12.25
CA ASP A 50 -11.40 -8.35 -12.46
C ASP A 50 -10.64 -8.59 -11.13
N PRO A 51 -11.21 -9.42 -10.23
CA PRO A 51 -10.60 -9.71 -8.93
C PRO A 51 -9.26 -10.47 -9.05
N ASP A 52 -9.10 -11.27 -10.11
CA ASP A 52 -7.99 -12.20 -10.28
C ASP A 52 -6.68 -11.50 -10.67
N SER A 53 -6.74 -10.28 -11.22
CA SER A 53 -5.55 -9.50 -11.56
C SER A 53 -4.96 -8.72 -10.38
N LEU A 54 -5.65 -8.65 -9.24
CA LEU A 54 -5.22 -7.87 -8.09
C LEU A 54 -4.11 -8.56 -7.30
N VAL A 55 -3.03 -7.84 -7.01
CA VAL A 55 -1.89 -8.40 -6.23
C VAL A 55 -1.64 -7.70 -4.91
N LEU A 56 -1.88 -6.38 -4.84
CA LEU A 56 -1.66 -5.59 -3.63
C LEU A 56 -2.72 -4.49 -3.49
N CYS A 57 -3.22 -4.32 -2.28
CA CYS A 57 -4.07 -3.22 -1.85
C CYS A 57 -3.39 -2.42 -0.74
N VAL A 58 -3.34 -1.10 -0.90
CA VAL A 58 -2.84 -0.16 0.11
C VAL A 58 -3.99 0.74 0.52
N LEU A 59 -4.33 0.73 1.81
CA LEU A 59 -5.33 1.62 2.39
C LEU A 59 -4.63 2.74 3.16
N ALA A 60 -5.03 3.99 2.92
CA ALA A 60 -4.55 5.09 3.73
C ALA A 60 -5.00 4.91 5.19
N ALA A 61 -4.08 5.16 6.12
CA ALA A 61 -4.31 5.08 7.55
C ALA A 61 -4.60 6.44 8.20
N ASP A 62 -4.34 7.53 7.46
CA ASP A 62 -4.63 8.90 7.87
C ASP A 62 -6.13 9.11 8.12
N GLU A 63 -6.50 10.23 8.77
CA GLU A 63 -7.89 10.48 9.18
C GLU A 63 -8.88 10.32 8.02
N ALA A 64 -9.91 9.50 8.26
CA ALA A 64 -10.94 9.18 7.30
C ALA A 64 -12.31 9.21 7.99
N ASP A 65 -13.31 9.73 7.29
CA ASP A 65 -14.67 9.79 7.80
C ASP A 65 -15.31 8.39 7.93
N ILE A 66 -16.49 8.33 8.55
CA ILE A 66 -17.21 7.07 8.79
C ILE A 66 -17.50 6.34 7.48
N ALA A 67 -17.81 7.06 6.39
CA ALA A 67 -18.11 6.46 5.11
C ALA A 67 -16.86 5.78 4.53
N LEU A 68 -15.70 6.44 4.57
CA LEU A 68 -14.42 5.87 4.16
C LEU A 68 -14.04 4.66 5.03
N GLN A 69 -14.26 4.71 6.34
CA GLN A 69 -14.00 3.55 7.21
C GLN A 69 -14.88 2.33 6.85
N ILE A 70 -16.14 2.56 6.45
CA ILE A 70 -17.01 1.49 5.94
C ILE A 70 -16.41 0.89 4.66
N HIS A 71 -15.97 1.73 3.71
CA HIS A 71 -15.34 1.24 2.48
C HIS A 71 -14.05 0.46 2.76
N PHE A 72 -13.21 0.95 3.66
CA PHE A 72 -12.00 0.23 4.08
C PHE A 72 -12.31 -1.14 4.65
N THR A 73 -13.35 -1.25 5.48
CA THR A 73 -13.78 -2.53 6.04
C THR A 73 -14.23 -3.51 4.95
N LEU A 74 -15.00 -3.03 3.96
CA LEU A 74 -15.45 -3.85 2.83
C LEU A 74 -14.28 -4.30 1.95
N ILE A 75 -13.38 -3.38 1.63
CA ILE A 75 -12.17 -3.65 0.84
C ILE A 75 -11.27 -4.66 1.56
N GLN A 76 -11.06 -4.49 2.87
CA GLN A 76 -10.29 -5.44 3.67
C GLN A 76 -10.90 -6.85 3.63
N ALA A 77 -12.21 -6.96 3.84
CA ALA A 77 -12.90 -8.24 3.78
C ALA A 77 -12.72 -8.91 2.41
N PHE A 78 -12.85 -8.14 1.33
CA PHE A 78 -12.65 -8.61 -0.03
C PHE A 78 -11.21 -9.08 -0.27
N CYS A 79 -10.20 -8.28 0.06
CA CYS A 79 -8.80 -8.64 -0.16
C CYS A 79 -8.40 -9.89 0.64
N CYS A 80 -8.84 -9.99 1.90
CA CYS A 80 -8.58 -11.15 2.74
C CYS A 80 -9.25 -12.43 2.19
N ALA A 81 -10.47 -12.33 1.64
CA ALA A 81 -11.18 -13.47 1.08
C ALA A 81 -10.56 -13.99 -0.22
N ASN A 82 -9.91 -13.13 -1.00
CA ASN A 82 -9.30 -13.46 -2.29
C ASN A 82 -7.76 -13.59 -2.24
N ASP A 83 -7.19 -13.67 -1.04
CA ASP A 83 -5.73 -13.76 -0.80
C ASP A 83 -4.89 -12.62 -1.43
N ILE A 84 -5.50 -11.46 -1.65
CA ILE A 84 -4.82 -10.28 -2.16
C ILE A 84 -3.98 -9.68 -1.02
N HIS A 85 -2.70 -9.39 -1.25
CA HIS A 85 -1.87 -8.70 -0.25
C HIS A 85 -2.50 -7.36 0.12
N ILE A 86 -2.62 -7.07 1.41
CA ILE A 86 -3.22 -5.82 1.88
C ILE A 86 -2.41 -5.25 3.03
N LEU A 87 -2.26 -3.92 3.06
CA LEU A 87 -1.63 -3.19 4.17
C LEU A 87 -2.27 -1.82 4.34
N ARG A 88 -2.10 -1.24 5.52
CA ARG A 88 -2.40 0.18 5.81
C ARG A 88 -1.11 0.99 5.73
N ALA A 89 -1.17 2.17 5.11
CA ALA A 89 -0.06 3.10 5.03
C ALA A 89 -0.47 4.48 5.54
N SER A 90 0.32 5.08 6.43
CA SER A 90 0.17 6.50 6.78
C SER A 90 1.12 7.37 5.97
N GLY A 91 0.85 8.68 5.93
CA GLY A 91 1.68 9.64 5.21
C GLY A 91 1.12 9.89 3.81
N LEU A 92 -0.16 10.26 3.73
CA LEU A 92 -0.84 10.59 2.48
C LEU A 92 -0.09 11.64 1.64
N GLU A 93 0.52 12.63 2.29
CA GLU A 93 1.34 13.65 1.61
C GLU A 93 2.56 13.02 0.90
N ARG A 94 3.18 12.01 1.52
CA ARG A 94 4.28 11.27 0.89
C ARG A 94 3.79 10.43 -0.27
N LEU A 95 2.62 9.79 -0.15
CA LEU A 95 2.00 9.08 -1.28
C LEU A 95 1.71 10.02 -2.45
N ALA A 96 1.16 11.20 -2.17
CA ALA A 96 0.90 12.23 -3.19
C ALA A 96 2.18 12.65 -3.91
N ALA A 97 3.24 12.94 -3.15
CA ALA A 97 4.54 13.32 -3.71
C ALA A 97 5.14 12.18 -4.57
N VAL A 98 5.07 10.94 -4.11
CA VAL A 98 5.56 9.75 -4.82
C VAL A 98 4.81 9.52 -6.13
N LEU A 99 3.50 9.77 -6.15
CA LEU A 99 2.64 9.59 -7.32
C LEU A 99 2.59 10.81 -8.24
N GLY A 100 3.37 11.86 -7.96
CA GLY A 100 3.44 13.09 -8.77
C GLY A 100 2.19 13.96 -8.67
N ASP A 101 1.44 13.82 -7.57
CA ASP A 101 0.14 14.44 -7.35
C ASP A 101 0.21 15.61 -6.35
N SER A 102 1.42 16.15 -6.13
CA SER A 102 1.58 17.39 -5.39
C SER A 102 0.82 18.50 -6.14
N PRO A 103 -0.10 19.23 -5.49
CA PRO A 103 -0.84 20.28 -6.15
C PRO A 103 0.15 21.30 -6.73
N PRO A 104 0.09 21.62 -8.03
CA PRO A 104 0.84 22.74 -8.56
C PRO A 104 0.33 23.99 -7.85
N ASP A 105 1.26 24.79 -7.31
CA ASP A 105 0.99 26.04 -6.61
C ASP A 105 -0.20 26.81 -7.24
N GLY A 106 -1.35 26.81 -6.55
CA GLY A 106 -2.48 27.70 -6.87
C GLY A 106 -3.59 27.18 -7.79
N GLY A 107 -3.63 25.90 -8.16
CA GLY A 107 -4.77 25.33 -8.92
C GLY A 107 -5.83 24.72 -8.01
N GLY A 108 -7.07 25.23 -8.02
CA GLY A 108 -8.22 24.70 -7.25
C GLY A 108 -8.74 23.33 -7.69
N ALA A 109 -7.85 22.39 -8.01
CA ALA A 109 -8.20 20.99 -8.26
C ALA A 109 -8.53 20.31 -6.93
N GLU A 110 -9.59 19.51 -6.90
CA GLU A 110 -9.90 18.68 -5.74
C GLU A 110 -8.72 17.74 -5.46
N PRO A 111 -8.36 17.54 -4.18
CA PRO A 111 -7.32 16.58 -3.82
C PRO A 111 -7.72 15.19 -4.34
N ARG A 112 -6.79 14.52 -5.01
CA ARG A 112 -7.04 13.19 -5.56
C ARG A 112 -7.30 12.21 -4.42
N ASP A 113 -8.24 11.31 -4.64
CA ASP A 113 -8.55 10.24 -3.69
C ASP A 113 -7.38 9.23 -3.65
N LEU A 114 -6.49 9.40 -2.67
CA LEU A 114 -5.36 8.51 -2.39
C LEU A 114 -5.67 7.51 -1.26
N HIS A 115 -6.95 7.38 -0.87
CA HIS A 115 -7.32 6.56 0.28
C HIS A 115 -7.24 5.05 0.01
N CYS A 116 -7.24 4.64 -1.26
CA CYS A 116 -7.01 3.26 -1.67
C CYS A 116 -6.16 3.21 -2.94
N LEU A 117 -5.13 2.36 -2.94
CA LEU A 117 -4.30 2.09 -4.12
C LEU A 117 -4.33 0.59 -4.40
N LEU A 118 -4.71 0.21 -5.61
CA LEU A 118 -4.70 -1.18 -6.06
C LEU A 118 -3.63 -1.38 -7.13
N VAL A 119 -2.82 -2.39 -6.93
CA VAL A 119 -1.83 -2.85 -7.89
C VAL A 119 -2.34 -4.11 -8.56
N THR A 120 -2.30 -4.15 -9.89
CA THR A 120 -2.64 -5.32 -10.70
C THR A 120 -1.41 -5.97 -11.31
N THR A 121 -1.48 -7.25 -11.64
CA THR A 121 -0.53 -7.84 -12.59
C THR A 121 -0.80 -7.27 -13.99
N PRO A 122 0.22 -6.78 -14.73
CA PRO A 122 0.07 -6.55 -16.15
C PRO A 122 -0.28 -7.86 -16.85
N HIS A 123 -1.06 -7.78 -17.92
CA HIS A 123 -1.43 -8.94 -18.74
C HIS A 123 -0.25 -9.67 -19.42
N THR A 124 0.98 -9.21 -19.19
CA THR A 124 2.22 -9.89 -19.59
C THR A 124 2.89 -10.47 -18.33
N ASP A 125 3.06 -11.80 -18.30
CA ASP A 125 3.53 -12.61 -17.15
C ASP A 125 4.88 -12.23 -16.51
N SER A 126 5.58 -11.17 -16.94
CA SER A 126 6.95 -10.88 -16.52
C SER A 126 7.11 -9.79 -15.45
N TRP A 127 6.03 -9.16 -14.98
CA TRP A 127 6.19 -8.11 -13.98
C TRP A 127 6.32 -8.67 -12.57
N VAL A 128 7.58 -8.83 -12.17
CA VAL A 128 7.95 -9.01 -10.76
C VAL A 128 8.85 -7.83 -10.40
N SER A 129 8.27 -6.79 -9.81
CA SER A 129 9.10 -5.72 -9.24
C SER A 129 9.72 -6.21 -7.93
N GLN A 130 10.98 -5.85 -7.69
CA GLN A 130 11.65 -6.15 -6.41
C GLN A 130 10.84 -5.58 -5.22
N GLY A 131 10.23 -4.39 -5.40
CA GLY A 131 9.36 -3.78 -4.41
C GLY A 131 8.11 -4.62 -4.11
N LEU A 132 7.48 -5.24 -5.11
CA LEU A 132 6.34 -6.13 -4.90
C LEU A 132 6.74 -7.34 -4.05
N ALA A 133 7.86 -8.00 -4.37
CA ALA A 133 8.33 -9.16 -3.63
C ALA A 133 8.64 -8.83 -2.16
N GLU A 134 9.30 -7.69 -1.90
CA GLU A 134 9.60 -7.21 -0.54
C GLU A 134 8.31 -6.94 0.26
N VAL A 135 7.35 -6.22 -0.33
CA VAL A 135 6.08 -5.88 0.33
C VAL A 135 5.18 -7.11 0.52
N ALA A 136 5.11 -7.99 -0.48
CA ALA A 136 4.36 -9.24 -0.40
C ALA A 136 4.90 -10.14 0.72
N THR A 137 6.23 -10.26 0.83
CA THR A 137 6.88 -11.00 1.92
C THR A 137 6.53 -10.41 3.28
N PHE A 138 6.56 -9.07 3.39
CA PHE A 138 6.15 -8.39 4.62
C PHE A 138 4.68 -8.66 4.98
N CYS A 139 3.75 -8.58 4.01
CA CYS A 139 2.35 -8.95 4.23
C CYS A 139 2.20 -10.41 4.67
N GLN A 140 2.94 -11.33 4.04
CA GLN A 140 2.86 -12.75 4.34
C GLN A 140 3.38 -13.07 5.74
N GLU A 141 4.54 -12.53 6.12
CA GLU A 141 5.07 -12.70 7.47
C GLU A 141 4.15 -12.10 8.54
N SER A 142 3.54 -10.95 8.25
CA SER A 142 2.58 -10.31 9.17
C SER A 142 1.35 -11.18 9.39
N ARG A 143 0.82 -11.80 8.33
CA ARG A 143 -0.30 -12.76 8.42
C ARG A 143 0.06 -13.99 9.26
N CYS A 144 1.28 -14.51 9.13
CA CYS A 144 1.76 -15.61 9.98
C CYS A 144 1.84 -15.23 11.46
N ASN A 145 1.86 -13.94 11.79
CA ASN A 145 1.85 -13.40 13.14
C ASN A 145 0.48 -12.79 13.52
N ASP A 146 -0.61 -13.31 12.96
CA ASP A 146 -2.00 -12.89 13.20
C ASP A 146 -2.31 -11.42 12.87
N GLN A 147 -1.41 -10.74 12.14
CA GLN A 147 -1.60 -9.38 11.67
C GLN A 147 -2.06 -9.39 10.22
N TRP A 148 -3.37 -9.58 10.02
CA TRP A 148 -4.00 -9.70 8.70
C TRP A 148 -3.84 -8.48 7.80
N VAL A 149 -3.85 -7.29 8.38
CA VAL A 149 -3.63 -6.03 7.69
C VAL A 149 -2.49 -5.29 8.39
N PRO A 150 -1.24 -5.53 8.00
CA PRO A 150 -0.09 -4.84 8.58
C PRO A 150 -0.10 -3.35 8.27
N TYR A 151 0.68 -2.61 9.06
CA TYR A 151 0.78 -1.16 8.98
C TYR A 151 2.20 -0.72 8.64
N VAL A 152 2.32 0.28 7.77
CA VAL A 152 3.58 0.90 7.37
C VAL A 152 3.45 2.42 7.50
N ALA A 153 4.41 3.07 8.16
CA ALA A 153 4.47 4.52 8.20
C ALA A 153 5.46 5.04 7.15
N LEU A 154 4.97 5.77 6.15
CA LEU A 154 5.84 6.44 5.18
C LEU A 154 6.44 7.70 5.83
N GLN A 155 7.75 7.83 5.72
CA GLN A 155 8.48 8.95 6.32
C GLN A 155 8.34 10.19 5.43
N ALA A 156 8.23 11.38 6.03
CA ALA A 156 8.52 12.62 5.32
C ALA A 156 10.03 12.66 5.00
N ARG A 157 10.42 13.15 3.82
CA ARG A 157 11.83 13.26 3.40
C ARG A 157 12.42 14.61 3.75
#